data_AF-A0A1W9GW40-F1
#
_entry.id   AF-A0A1W9GW40-F1
#
_cell.length_a   1.000
_cell.length_b   1.000
_cell.length_c   1.000
_cell.angle_alpha   90.00
_cell.angle_beta   90.00
_cell.angle_gamma   90.00
#
_symmetry.space_group_name_H-M   'P 1'
#
loop_
_entity.id
_entity.type
_entity.pdbx_description
1 polymer ?
#
loop_
_entity_poly.entity_id
_entity_poly.type
_entity_poly.pdbx_seq_one_letter_code
_entity_poly.pdbx_strand_id
1 'polypeptide(L)'
;MKSEVNTPLLAAGYIIILGFSRTMEIVKTIQKISAKDLDKVIVEIYDQKSPELVLVGPNLIYDKKGFLHHLSHWVSDYSRVYQLTSDVNNICEKLSSLSHLTSLVLRDFQIKPIEIKSLVNLKNLTKLNIAGSNIGNAGARYLSKLSSLITLDLSYNAIGNEGVRYLSWIENLTELGLIGNNIGDKGAFYLADLNKLTTLDLANNQIKDNGVDYLSRLNCLTKLNLSDNQIQDSGVEHLKHLKHLEVLHVNDCMIGSIGVKHISSLTNLVEVGLANNFITDAGAKYLKPLSNIRNWVLGS
;
A
#
# COMPACT_ATOMS: atom_id res chain seq x y z
N MET A 1 35.28 -5.95 -33.14
CA MET A 1 36.31 -5.34 -32.26
C MET A 1 35.60 -4.89 -30.99
N LYS A 2 36.08 -5.38 -29.85
CA LYS A 2 35.60 -4.99 -28.52
C LYS A 2 35.81 -3.48 -28.31
N SER A 3 34.81 -2.81 -27.76
CA SER A 3 35.02 -1.63 -26.93
C SER A 3 34.16 -1.78 -25.69
N GLU A 4 34.79 -2.27 -24.63
CA GLU A 4 34.32 -2.19 -23.26
C GLU A 4 34.03 -0.72 -22.94
N VAL A 5 32.76 -0.40 -22.73
CA VAL A 5 32.38 0.82 -22.00
C VAL A 5 32.18 0.39 -20.55
N ASN A 6 33.22 0.62 -19.75
CA ASN A 6 33.14 0.67 -18.29
C ASN A 6 31.98 1.58 -17.87
N THR A 7 30.91 1.01 -17.33
CA THR A 7 29.88 1.74 -16.58
C THR A 7 30.15 1.59 -15.08
N PRO A 8 30.50 2.68 -14.36
CA PRO A 8 30.59 2.65 -12.92
C PRO A 8 29.20 2.79 -12.28
N LEU A 9 28.98 1.96 -11.25
CA LEU A 9 28.10 2.14 -10.08
C LEU A 9 26.59 2.30 -10.31
N LEU A 10 25.77 1.35 -9.83
CA LEU A 10 25.28 1.28 -8.43
C LEU A 10 24.64 2.59 -7.96
N ALA A 11 23.35 2.81 -8.26
CA ALA A 11 22.48 3.71 -7.49
C ALA A 11 20.97 3.56 -7.77
N ALA A 12 20.53 2.93 -8.88
CA ALA A 12 19.10 2.70 -9.16
C ALA A 12 18.56 1.41 -8.52
N GLY A 13 19.45 0.47 -8.20
CA GLY A 13 19.10 -0.75 -7.49
C GLY A 13 19.06 -0.59 -5.98
N TYR A 14 18.62 0.53 -5.40
CA TYR A 14 18.67 0.71 -3.93
C TYR A 14 17.31 0.76 -3.24
N ILE A 15 16.18 0.94 -3.94
CA ILE A 15 14.84 0.87 -3.30
C ILE A 15 14.13 -0.44 -3.65
N ILE A 16 14.21 -0.89 -4.90
CA ILE A 16 13.68 -2.20 -5.32
C ILE A 16 14.58 -3.35 -4.80
N ILE A 17 15.91 -3.19 -4.75
CA ILE A 17 16.82 -4.22 -4.20
C ILE A 17 16.92 -4.16 -2.67
N LEU A 18 16.86 -2.99 -2.00
CA LEU A 18 16.72 -2.99 -0.54
C LEU A 18 15.37 -3.57 -0.12
N GLY A 19 14.30 -3.28 -0.87
CA GLY A 19 13.00 -3.92 -0.70
C GLY A 19 13.12 -5.44 -0.85
N PHE A 20 13.72 -5.94 -1.94
CA PHE A 20 13.89 -7.38 -2.16
C PHE A 20 14.84 -8.04 -1.14
N SER A 21 15.95 -7.40 -0.75
CA SER A 21 16.89 -7.91 0.25
C SER A 21 16.27 -7.96 1.64
N ARG A 22 15.64 -6.87 2.09
CA ARG A 22 14.94 -6.81 3.38
C ARG A 22 13.74 -7.76 3.42
N THR A 23 13.03 -7.87 2.31
CA THR A 23 11.94 -8.83 2.15
C THR A 23 12.44 -10.26 2.29
N MET A 24 13.56 -10.61 1.64
CA MET A 24 14.19 -11.93 1.78
C MET A 24 14.77 -12.16 3.19
N GLU A 25 15.19 -11.11 3.90
CA GLU A 25 15.57 -11.19 5.31
C GLU A 25 14.35 -11.45 6.21
N ILE A 26 13.24 -10.72 6.02
CA ILE A 26 11.98 -10.94 6.75
C ILE A 26 11.53 -12.37 6.59
N VAL A 27 11.50 -12.90 5.36
CA VAL A 27 11.08 -14.28 5.10
C VAL A 27 11.88 -15.30 5.91
N LYS A 28 13.18 -15.03 6.14
CA LYS A 28 14.05 -15.92 6.93
C LYS A 28 13.78 -15.83 8.43
N THR A 29 13.22 -14.73 8.94
CA THR A 29 12.94 -14.55 10.36
C THR A 29 11.52 -14.93 10.76
N ILE A 30 10.64 -15.21 9.79
CA ILE A 30 9.26 -15.61 10.07
C ILE A 30 9.22 -16.89 10.88
N GLN A 31 8.66 -16.79 12.08
CA GLN A 31 8.44 -17.91 12.97
C GLN A 31 7.10 -18.57 12.64
N LYS A 32 7.13 -19.83 12.21
CA LYS A 32 5.91 -20.60 12.00
C LYS A 32 5.38 -21.12 13.32
N ILE A 33 4.14 -20.78 13.67
CA ILE A 33 3.49 -21.18 14.92
C ILE A 33 2.12 -21.82 14.66
N SER A 34 1.71 -22.72 15.54
CA SER A 34 0.35 -23.29 15.48
C SER A 34 -0.68 -22.30 16.04
N ALA A 35 -1.95 -22.45 15.66
CA ALA A 35 -3.05 -21.68 16.26
C ALA A 35 -3.14 -21.84 17.78
N LYS A 36 -2.68 -22.97 18.33
CA LYS A 36 -2.67 -23.24 19.78
C LYS A 36 -1.55 -22.49 20.51
N ASP A 37 -0.48 -22.14 19.81
CA ASP A 37 0.65 -21.42 20.39
C ASP A 37 0.48 -19.89 20.34
N LEU A 38 -0.53 -19.38 19.62
CA LEU A 38 -0.82 -17.95 19.54
C LEU A 38 -1.05 -17.33 20.92
N ASP A 39 -1.74 -18.03 21.83
CA ASP A 39 -2.02 -17.50 23.17
C ASP A 39 -0.72 -17.29 23.98
N LYS A 40 0.33 -18.10 23.74
CA LYS A 40 1.65 -17.88 24.37
C LYS A 40 2.34 -16.64 23.82
N VAL A 41 2.27 -16.43 22.51
CA VAL A 41 2.80 -15.22 21.86
C VAL A 41 2.08 -13.97 22.37
N ILE A 42 0.75 -14.02 22.53
CA ILE A 42 -0.02 -12.91 23.09
C ILE A 42 0.43 -12.57 24.51
N VAL A 43 0.63 -13.58 25.37
CA VAL A 43 1.15 -13.38 26.73
C VAL A 43 2.54 -12.75 26.70
N GLU A 44 3.44 -13.25 25.84
CA GLU A 44 4.79 -12.70 25.70
C GLU A 44 4.78 -11.22 25.28
N ILE A 45 3.98 -10.87 24.26
CA ILE A 45 3.82 -9.50 23.77
C ILE A 45 3.23 -8.59 24.86
N TYR A 46 2.32 -9.12 25.69
CA TYR A 46 1.71 -8.38 26.79
C TYR A 46 2.70 -8.10 27.93
N ASP A 47 3.45 -9.12 28.35
CA ASP A 47 4.39 -9.05 29.47
C ASP A 47 5.59 -8.16 29.12
N GLN A 48 6.10 -8.27 27.89
CA GLN A 48 7.20 -7.44 27.40
C GLN A 48 6.79 -6.01 27.04
N LYS A 49 5.48 -5.70 27.06
CA LYS A 49 4.92 -4.42 26.59
C LYS A 49 5.38 -4.04 25.18
N SER A 50 5.49 -5.04 24.31
CA SER A 50 5.99 -4.85 22.96
C SER A 50 5.04 -3.96 22.17
N PRO A 51 5.54 -2.93 21.47
CA PRO A 51 4.68 -1.96 20.78
C PRO A 51 4.11 -2.49 19.46
N GLU A 52 4.60 -3.64 18.99
CA GLU A 52 4.34 -4.20 17.67
C GLU A 52 4.07 -5.71 17.75
N LEU A 53 3.12 -6.17 16.93
CA LEU A 53 2.88 -7.58 16.65
C LEU A 53 2.58 -7.78 15.17
N VAL A 54 3.27 -8.74 14.54
CA VAL A 54 3.09 -9.08 13.13
C VAL A 54 2.63 -10.53 13.01
N LEU A 55 1.37 -10.71 12.62
CA LEU A 55 0.79 -12.00 12.31
C LEU A 55 0.46 -12.07 10.82
N VAL A 56 0.82 -13.20 10.23
CA VAL A 56 0.56 -13.53 8.84
C VAL A 56 -0.22 -14.84 8.78
N GLY A 57 -1.25 -14.86 7.96
CA GLY A 57 -2.13 -16.00 7.77
C GLY A 57 -1.46 -17.21 7.10
N PRO A 58 -2.11 -18.39 7.19
CA PRO A 58 -1.57 -19.64 6.67
C PRO A 58 -1.45 -19.68 5.15
N ASN A 59 -2.28 -18.89 4.46
CA ASN A 59 -2.37 -18.90 3.00
C ASN A 59 -1.37 -17.94 2.35
N LEU A 60 -0.53 -17.25 3.11
CA LEU A 60 0.48 -16.39 2.51
C LEU A 60 1.51 -17.24 1.77
N ILE A 61 1.48 -17.15 0.44
CA ILE A 61 2.49 -17.68 -0.46
C ILE A 61 3.53 -16.59 -0.71
N TYR A 62 4.79 -16.90 -0.41
CA TYR A 62 5.94 -16.04 -0.65
C TYR A 62 6.29 -16.00 -2.15
N ASP A 63 5.47 -15.37 -2.97
CA ASP A 63 5.81 -15.19 -4.38
C ASP A 63 6.68 -13.94 -4.61
N LYS A 64 7.44 -13.99 -5.71
CA LYS A 64 8.41 -12.95 -6.09
C LYS A 64 7.78 -11.69 -6.68
N LYS A 65 6.45 -11.58 -6.81
CA LYS A 65 5.82 -10.56 -7.69
C LYS A 65 5.03 -9.46 -6.99
N GLY A 66 4.85 -9.48 -5.67
CA GLY A 66 4.33 -8.27 -5.01
C GLY A 66 4.02 -8.40 -3.53
N PHE A 67 3.62 -9.58 -3.08
CA PHE A 67 2.94 -9.70 -1.80
C PHE A 67 3.81 -9.37 -0.58
N LEU A 68 5.09 -9.67 -0.72
CA LEU A 68 6.11 -9.62 0.31
C LEU A 68 6.80 -8.24 0.40
N HIS A 69 6.85 -7.51 -0.72
CA HIS A 69 7.48 -6.18 -0.80
C HIS A 69 6.84 -5.17 0.16
N HIS A 70 5.56 -5.34 0.46
CA HIS A 70 4.80 -4.44 1.32
C HIS A 70 5.12 -4.64 2.82
N LEU A 71 5.53 -5.83 3.27
CA LEU A 71 5.78 -6.08 4.71
C LEU A 71 7.00 -5.33 5.25
N SER A 72 7.99 -5.02 4.42
CA SER A 72 9.24 -4.41 4.89
C SER A 72 9.09 -3.04 5.54
N HIS A 73 8.05 -2.30 5.19
CA HIS A 73 7.70 -1.01 5.80
C HIS A 73 6.94 -1.19 7.14
N TRP A 74 6.32 -2.36 7.35
CA TRP A 74 5.46 -2.66 8.49
C TRP A 74 6.20 -3.28 9.67
N VAL A 75 7.37 -3.89 9.41
CA VAL A 75 8.14 -4.63 10.42
C VAL A 75 9.31 -3.79 10.91
N SER A 76 9.33 -3.45 12.20
CA SER A 76 10.51 -2.81 12.84
C SER A 76 11.39 -3.82 13.59
N ASP A 77 10.77 -4.88 14.11
CA ASP A 77 11.44 -5.97 14.82
C ASP A 77 11.16 -7.31 14.13
N TYR A 78 12.16 -7.81 13.41
CA TYR A 78 12.07 -9.04 12.65
C TYR A 78 11.89 -10.29 13.52
N SER A 79 12.15 -10.21 14.84
CA SER A 79 11.92 -11.31 15.77
C SER A 79 10.44 -11.50 16.12
N ARG A 80 9.56 -10.56 15.75
CA ARG A 80 8.12 -10.57 16.12
C ARG A 80 7.19 -10.84 14.96
N VAL A 81 7.71 -11.50 13.94
CA VAL A 81 6.96 -11.89 12.73
C VAL A 81 6.59 -13.36 12.83
N TYR A 82 5.30 -13.63 12.93
CA TYR A 82 4.76 -14.98 13.06
C TYR A 82 3.85 -15.33 11.90
N GLN A 83 4.04 -16.50 11.31
CA GLN A 83 3.11 -17.10 10.37
C GLN A 83 2.34 -18.22 11.06
N LEU A 84 1.02 -18.10 11.08
CA LEU A 84 0.13 -19.13 11.62
C LEU A 84 0.00 -20.28 10.62
N THR A 85 0.07 -21.53 11.10
CA THR A 85 -0.08 -22.72 10.23
C THR A 85 -1.53 -23.01 9.83
N SER A 86 -2.50 -22.35 10.47
CA SER A 86 -3.92 -22.45 10.19
C SER A 86 -4.62 -21.15 10.61
N ASP A 87 -5.81 -20.90 10.07
CA ASP A 87 -6.59 -19.73 10.47
C ASP A 87 -7.05 -19.82 11.94
N VAL A 88 -7.34 -18.67 12.54
CA VAL A 88 -7.74 -18.54 13.94
C VAL A 88 -9.07 -17.79 14.01
N ASN A 89 -10.11 -18.49 14.47
CA ASN A 89 -11.41 -17.86 14.72
C ASN A 89 -11.28 -16.79 15.82
N ASN A 90 -11.94 -15.64 15.63
CA ASN A 90 -11.98 -14.55 16.60
C ASN A 90 -10.58 -14.01 16.95
N ILE A 91 -9.65 -14.00 15.99
CA ILE A 91 -8.29 -13.50 16.21
C ILE A 91 -8.29 -12.06 16.74
N CYS A 92 -9.20 -11.22 16.24
CA CYS A 92 -9.36 -9.84 16.71
C CYS A 92 -9.76 -9.73 18.19
N GLU A 93 -10.58 -10.66 18.68
CA GLU A 93 -10.97 -10.71 20.08
C GLU A 93 -9.81 -11.12 20.98
N LYS A 94 -9.05 -12.15 20.58
CA LYS A 94 -7.85 -12.60 21.28
C LYS A 94 -6.81 -11.48 21.46
N LEU A 95 -6.67 -10.64 20.45
CA LEU A 95 -5.69 -9.54 20.44
C LEU A 95 -6.19 -8.27 21.14
N SER A 96 -7.49 -8.17 21.47
CA SER A 96 -8.09 -6.95 22.02
C SER A 96 -7.55 -6.54 23.40
N SER A 97 -6.89 -7.46 24.12
CA SER A 97 -6.21 -7.21 25.40
C SER A 97 -4.90 -6.45 25.26
N LEU A 98 -4.28 -6.46 24.07
CA LEU A 98 -2.97 -5.85 23.79
C LEU A 98 -3.07 -4.33 23.57
N SER A 99 -3.76 -3.63 24.47
CA SER A 99 -4.07 -2.20 24.37
C SER A 99 -2.84 -1.26 24.31
N HIS A 100 -1.65 -1.77 24.64
CA HIS A 100 -0.37 -1.06 24.52
C HIS A 100 0.20 -1.05 23.09
N LEU A 101 -0.35 -1.85 22.17
CA LEU A 101 0.12 -1.89 20.78
C LEU A 101 -0.03 -0.53 20.10
N THR A 102 1.01 -0.17 19.36
CA THR A 102 1.04 1.00 18.46
C THR A 102 1.10 0.57 16.99
N SER A 103 1.54 -0.65 16.70
CA SER A 103 1.58 -1.26 15.38
C SER A 103 1.01 -2.69 15.42
N LEU A 104 0.10 -2.99 14.49
CA LEU A 104 -0.47 -4.33 14.35
C LEU A 104 -0.59 -4.72 12.88
N VAL A 105 -0.10 -5.90 12.55
CA VAL A 105 -0.24 -6.50 11.21
C VAL A 105 -0.99 -7.82 11.35
N LEU A 106 -2.11 -7.94 10.63
CA LEU A 106 -2.98 -9.10 10.51
C LEU A 106 -3.27 -9.38 9.03
N ARG A 107 -2.31 -9.97 8.31
CA ARG A 107 -2.48 -10.22 6.88
C ARG A 107 -2.99 -11.62 6.58
N ASP A 108 -3.85 -11.73 5.57
CA ASP A 108 -4.35 -13.00 5.01
C ASP A 108 -5.07 -13.91 6.00
N PHE A 109 -5.78 -13.32 6.95
CA PHE A 109 -6.71 -14.01 7.85
C PHE A 109 -8.13 -13.90 7.34
N GLN A 110 -8.97 -14.91 7.56
CA GLN A 110 -10.41 -14.85 7.32
C GLN A 110 -11.12 -14.07 8.45
N ILE A 111 -10.90 -12.75 8.51
CA ILE A 111 -11.49 -11.89 9.55
C ILE A 111 -12.88 -11.41 9.12
N LYS A 112 -13.92 -11.83 9.83
CA LYS A 112 -15.27 -11.35 9.55
C LYS A 112 -15.42 -9.88 9.94
N PRO A 113 -16.27 -9.10 9.24
CA PRO A 113 -16.47 -7.68 9.56
C PRO A 113 -16.83 -7.40 11.03
N ILE A 114 -17.54 -8.33 11.69
CA ILE A 114 -17.95 -8.18 13.09
C ILE A 114 -16.79 -8.31 14.08
N GLU A 115 -15.75 -9.08 13.74
CA GLU A 115 -14.59 -9.32 14.62
C GLU A 115 -13.75 -8.04 14.80
N ILE A 116 -13.72 -7.18 13.78
CA ILE A 116 -13.06 -5.87 13.80
C ILE A 116 -13.58 -4.99 14.95
N LYS A 117 -14.83 -5.19 15.39
CA LYS A 117 -15.38 -4.46 16.54
C LYS A 117 -14.53 -4.61 17.80
N SER A 118 -13.82 -5.73 17.98
CA SER A 118 -12.94 -5.95 19.13
C SER A 118 -11.61 -5.20 19.02
N LEU A 119 -11.13 -4.93 17.80
CA LEU A 119 -9.88 -4.18 17.58
C LEU A 119 -10.00 -2.69 17.92
N VAL A 120 -11.21 -2.13 17.97
CA VAL A 120 -11.42 -0.71 18.31
C VAL A 120 -10.99 -0.36 19.75
N ASN A 121 -10.73 -1.37 20.58
CA ASN A 121 -10.17 -1.21 21.93
C ASN A 121 -8.67 -0.86 21.91
N LEU A 122 -7.98 -1.12 20.79
CA LEU A 122 -6.55 -0.84 20.61
C LEU A 122 -6.33 0.63 20.22
N LYS A 123 -6.76 1.55 21.10
CA LYS A 123 -6.83 3.00 20.83
C LYS A 123 -5.47 3.68 20.57
N ASN A 124 -4.38 3.00 20.94
CA ASN A 124 -3.01 3.47 20.75
C ASN A 124 -2.43 3.09 19.37
N LEU A 125 -3.17 2.35 18.54
CA LEU A 125 -2.71 2.00 17.21
C LEU A 125 -2.53 3.25 16.35
N THR A 126 -1.31 3.37 15.83
CA THR A 126 -0.91 4.35 14.82
C THR A 126 -0.66 3.68 13.47
N LYS A 127 -0.35 2.37 13.48
CA LYS A 127 -0.12 1.55 12.29
C LYS A 127 -1.00 0.31 12.32
N LEU A 128 -1.78 0.10 11.27
CA LEU A 128 -2.62 -1.08 11.12
C LEU A 128 -2.59 -1.64 9.70
N ASN A 129 -2.28 -2.92 9.55
CA ASN A 129 -2.42 -3.64 8.29
C ASN A 129 -3.37 -4.83 8.48
N ILE A 130 -4.49 -4.85 7.77
CA ILE A 130 -5.44 -5.98 7.73
C ILE A 130 -5.70 -6.39 6.28
N ALA A 131 -4.67 -6.37 5.43
CA ALA A 131 -4.83 -6.71 4.03
C ALA A 131 -5.14 -8.21 3.83
N GLY A 132 -6.03 -8.52 2.89
CA GLY A 132 -6.40 -9.90 2.54
C GLY A 132 -7.44 -10.55 3.45
N SER A 133 -8.33 -9.75 4.08
CA SER A 133 -9.27 -10.25 5.10
C SER A 133 -10.75 -10.11 4.79
N ASN A 134 -11.12 -9.62 3.59
CA ASN A 134 -12.51 -9.48 3.14
C ASN A 134 -13.44 -8.78 4.17
N ILE A 135 -12.95 -7.76 4.87
CA ILE A 135 -13.69 -7.10 5.96
C ILE A 135 -14.88 -6.26 5.47
N GLY A 136 -14.94 -5.96 4.17
CA GLY A 136 -15.98 -5.13 3.55
C GLY A 136 -16.10 -3.71 4.13
N ASN A 137 -17.10 -2.97 3.67
CA ASN A 137 -17.41 -1.63 4.18
C ASN A 137 -17.80 -1.62 5.67
N ALA A 138 -18.41 -2.70 6.16
CA ALA A 138 -18.80 -2.84 7.57
C ALA A 138 -17.58 -2.91 8.49
N GLY A 139 -16.51 -3.62 8.09
CA GLY A 139 -15.24 -3.63 8.80
C GLY A 139 -14.58 -2.26 8.77
N ALA A 140 -14.51 -1.61 7.61
CA ALA A 140 -13.99 -0.25 7.48
C ALA A 140 -14.71 0.76 8.38
N ARG A 141 -16.05 0.63 8.52
CA ARG A 141 -16.83 1.43 9.48
C ARG A 141 -16.35 1.26 10.92
N TYR A 142 -16.05 0.03 11.35
CA TYR A 142 -15.52 -0.18 12.70
C TYR A 142 -14.12 0.41 12.86
N LEU A 143 -13.24 0.23 11.86
CA LEU A 143 -11.88 0.77 11.86
C LEU A 143 -11.84 2.30 11.90
N SER A 144 -12.83 3.00 11.33
CA SER A 144 -12.92 4.47 11.40
C SER A 144 -12.94 5.04 12.83
N LYS A 145 -13.18 4.20 13.84
CA LYS A 145 -13.12 4.58 15.26
C LYS A 145 -11.69 4.65 15.82
N LEU A 146 -10.71 4.10 15.12
CA LEU A 146 -9.28 4.20 15.46
C LEU A 146 -8.70 5.49 14.86
N SER A 147 -9.11 6.63 15.42
CA SER A 147 -8.74 7.97 14.93
C SER A 147 -7.25 8.35 15.11
N SER A 148 -6.51 7.55 15.88
CA SER A 148 -5.06 7.69 16.08
C SER A 148 -4.22 7.12 14.91
N LEU A 149 -4.85 6.46 13.94
CA LEU A 149 -4.14 5.84 12.82
C LEU A 149 -3.46 6.88 11.92
N ILE A 150 -2.21 6.58 11.57
CA ILE A 150 -1.32 7.34 10.70
C ILE A 150 -1.04 6.52 9.42
N THR A 151 -0.81 5.22 9.58
CA THR A 151 -0.55 4.28 8.48
C THR A 151 -1.61 3.19 8.47
N LEU A 152 -2.31 3.02 7.37
CA LEU A 152 -3.36 2.01 7.21
C LEU A 152 -3.24 1.26 5.89
N ASP A 153 -3.27 -0.07 5.93
CA ASP A 153 -3.38 -0.90 4.73
C ASP A 153 -4.55 -1.87 4.85
N LEU A 154 -5.51 -1.68 3.95
CA LEU A 154 -6.71 -2.49 3.78
C LEU A 154 -6.79 -3.08 2.38
N SER A 155 -5.65 -3.32 1.72
CA SER A 155 -5.62 -3.96 0.42
C SER A 155 -6.38 -5.30 0.41
N TYR A 156 -7.11 -5.59 -0.66
CA TYR A 156 -7.87 -6.83 -0.87
C TYR A 156 -8.93 -7.11 0.22
N ASN A 157 -9.77 -6.12 0.52
CA ASN A 157 -10.82 -6.24 1.54
C ASN A 157 -12.24 -5.96 1.03
N ALA A 158 -12.41 -5.71 -0.27
CA ALA A 158 -13.71 -5.41 -0.88
C ALA A 158 -14.48 -4.29 -0.16
N ILE A 159 -13.77 -3.24 0.30
CA ILE A 159 -14.40 -2.18 1.09
C ILE A 159 -15.30 -1.25 0.26
N GLY A 160 -15.03 -1.13 -1.05
CA GLY A 160 -15.75 -0.26 -1.98
C GLY A 160 -15.77 1.22 -1.57
N ASN A 161 -16.54 2.01 -2.33
CA ASN A 161 -16.65 3.46 -2.10
C ASN A 161 -17.22 3.82 -0.72
N GLU A 162 -18.18 3.03 -0.20
CA GLU A 162 -18.77 3.29 1.12
C GLU A 162 -17.80 2.96 2.26
N GLY A 163 -16.92 1.98 2.09
CA GLY A 163 -15.84 1.75 3.06
C GLY A 163 -14.89 2.93 3.13
N VAL A 164 -14.45 3.43 1.97
CA VAL A 164 -13.60 4.62 1.84
C VAL A 164 -14.23 5.86 2.48
N ARG A 165 -15.55 6.05 2.33
CA ARG A 165 -16.29 7.12 3.03
C ARG A 165 -16.05 7.09 4.54
N TYR A 166 -16.05 5.91 5.17
CA TYR A 166 -15.76 5.80 6.60
C TYR A 166 -14.29 6.09 6.92
N LEU A 167 -13.37 5.66 6.04
CA LEU A 167 -11.94 5.93 6.21
C LEU A 167 -11.60 7.42 6.12
N SER A 168 -12.39 8.22 5.38
CA SER A 168 -12.22 9.68 5.31
C SER A 168 -12.34 10.37 6.68
N TRP A 169 -12.93 9.73 7.69
CA TRP A 169 -13.03 10.24 9.05
C TRP A 169 -11.73 10.09 9.87
N ILE A 170 -10.73 9.37 9.35
CA ILE A 170 -9.43 9.19 9.98
C ILE A 170 -8.46 10.24 9.43
N GLU A 171 -8.66 11.50 9.82
CA GLU A 171 -7.96 12.67 9.26
C GLU A 171 -6.45 12.72 9.54
N ASN A 172 -5.90 11.79 10.32
CA ASN A 172 -4.47 11.70 10.63
C ASN A 172 -3.69 10.79 9.67
N LEU A 173 -4.36 10.13 8.73
CA LEU A 173 -3.70 9.24 7.77
C LEU A 173 -2.68 10.00 6.91
N THR A 174 -1.45 9.51 6.90
CA THR A 174 -0.36 9.97 6.02
C THR A 174 0.01 8.93 4.97
N GLU A 175 -0.29 7.65 5.23
CA GLU A 175 0.00 6.52 4.36
C GLU A 175 -1.20 5.59 4.30
N LEU A 176 -1.72 5.34 3.09
CA LEU A 176 -2.94 4.55 2.88
C LEU A 176 -2.81 3.56 1.70
N GLY A 177 -2.91 2.27 2.00
CA GLY A 177 -2.93 1.18 1.02
C GLY A 177 -4.34 0.60 0.82
N LEU A 178 -4.82 0.63 -0.42
CA LEU A 178 -6.18 0.24 -0.80
C LEU A 178 -6.23 -0.59 -2.09
N ILE A 179 -5.20 -1.37 -2.39
CA ILE A 179 -5.13 -2.18 -3.60
C ILE A 179 -6.32 -3.15 -3.66
N GLY A 180 -6.96 -3.35 -4.81
CA GLY A 180 -7.92 -4.45 -4.97
C GLY A 180 -9.20 -4.31 -4.13
N ASN A 181 -9.83 -3.12 -4.10
CA ASN A 181 -10.96 -2.83 -3.20
C ASN A 181 -12.26 -2.41 -3.89
N ASN A 182 -12.34 -2.51 -5.22
CA ASN A 182 -13.51 -2.11 -6.01
C ASN A 182 -13.89 -0.62 -5.80
N ILE A 183 -12.87 0.23 -5.68
CA ILE A 183 -13.04 1.67 -5.47
C ILE A 183 -13.14 2.35 -6.84
N GLY A 184 -14.15 3.20 -7.03
CA GLY A 184 -14.31 4.04 -8.21
C GLY A 184 -14.20 5.53 -7.87
N ASP A 185 -14.55 6.40 -8.81
CA ASP A 185 -14.41 7.86 -8.66
C ASP A 185 -15.11 8.42 -7.41
N LYS A 186 -16.24 7.83 -7.00
CA LYS A 186 -16.94 8.21 -5.76
C LYS A 186 -16.09 7.96 -4.51
N GLY A 187 -15.30 6.89 -4.49
CA GLY A 187 -14.35 6.63 -3.41
C GLY A 187 -13.18 7.62 -3.46
N ALA A 188 -12.65 7.89 -4.65
CA ALA A 188 -11.62 8.92 -4.86
C ALA A 188 -12.07 10.31 -4.37
N PHE A 189 -13.34 10.67 -4.59
CA PHE A 189 -13.96 11.88 -4.04
C PHE A 189 -13.84 11.95 -2.52
N TYR A 190 -14.17 10.88 -1.79
CA TYR A 190 -14.03 10.85 -0.33
C TYR A 190 -12.57 10.84 0.13
N LEU A 191 -11.65 10.25 -0.64
CA LEU A 191 -10.21 10.28 -0.32
C LEU A 191 -9.62 11.67 -0.41
N ALA A 192 -10.19 12.55 -1.24
CA ALA A 192 -9.71 13.91 -1.41
C ALA A 192 -9.77 14.76 -0.12
N ASP A 193 -10.53 14.32 0.88
CA ASP A 193 -10.62 14.98 2.19
C ASP A 193 -9.41 14.64 3.10
N LEU A 194 -8.64 13.58 2.80
CA LEU A 194 -7.48 13.15 3.58
C LEU A 194 -6.20 13.93 3.20
N ASN A 195 -6.23 15.24 3.41
CA ASN A 195 -5.20 16.19 2.93
C ASN A 195 -3.77 15.99 3.50
N LYS A 196 -3.60 15.12 4.51
CA LYS A 196 -2.28 14.76 5.07
C LYS A 196 -1.62 13.58 4.37
N LEU A 197 -2.31 12.93 3.41
CA LEU A 197 -1.74 11.81 2.68
C LEU A 197 -0.49 12.22 1.91
N THR A 198 0.59 11.47 2.17
CA THR A 198 1.87 11.56 1.47
C THR A 198 2.10 10.34 0.58
N THR A 199 1.51 9.20 0.93
CA THR A 199 1.56 7.95 0.18
C THR A 199 0.15 7.38 0.03
N LEU A 200 -0.26 7.10 -1.21
CA LEU A 200 -1.54 6.50 -1.53
C LEU A 200 -1.37 5.41 -2.58
N ASP A 201 -1.80 4.19 -2.25
CA ASP A 201 -1.85 3.07 -3.19
C ASP A 201 -3.30 2.67 -3.47
N LEU A 202 -3.71 2.85 -4.72
CA LEU A 202 -5.04 2.54 -5.25
C LEU A 202 -4.96 1.57 -6.43
N ALA A 203 -3.87 0.79 -6.55
CA ALA A 203 -3.75 -0.15 -7.66
C ALA A 203 -4.89 -1.17 -7.71
N ASN A 204 -5.21 -1.70 -8.89
CA ASN A 204 -6.26 -2.70 -9.10
C ASN A 204 -7.61 -2.24 -8.51
N ASN A 205 -8.14 -1.15 -9.06
CA ASN A 205 -9.43 -0.59 -8.68
C ASN A 205 -10.20 -0.18 -9.95
N GLN A 206 -11.23 0.66 -9.80
CA GLN A 206 -12.11 1.10 -10.87
C GLN A 206 -12.07 2.64 -11.02
N ILE A 207 -10.93 3.25 -10.70
CA ILE A 207 -10.71 4.69 -10.82
C ILE A 207 -10.63 5.08 -12.30
N LYS A 208 -11.27 6.18 -12.65
CA LYS A 208 -11.23 6.82 -13.98
C LYS A 208 -10.72 8.24 -13.84
N ASP A 209 -10.72 8.97 -14.95
CA ASP A 209 -10.18 10.33 -15.05
C ASP A 209 -10.80 11.30 -14.03
N ASN A 210 -12.11 11.23 -13.78
CA ASN A 210 -12.76 12.06 -12.74
C ASN A 210 -12.26 11.74 -11.33
N GLY A 211 -11.96 10.47 -11.05
CA GLY A 211 -11.36 10.06 -9.79
C GLY A 211 -9.96 10.68 -9.62
N VAL A 212 -9.17 10.72 -10.70
CA VAL A 212 -7.85 11.37 -10.69
C VAL A 212 -7.96 12.88 -10.45
N ASP A 213 -8.98 13.56 -11.00
CA ASP A 213 -9.24 14.97 -10.70
C ASP A 213 -9.45 15.21 -9.20
N TYR A 214 -10.26 14.37 -8.52
CA TYR A 214 -10.43 14.47 -7.08
C TYR A 214 -9.12 14.22 -6.32
N LEU A 215 -8.39 13.17 -6.67
CA LEU A 215 -7.10 12.83 -6.03
C LEU A 215 -6.03 13.90 -6.25
N SER A 216 -6.10 14.68 -7.33
CA SER A 216 -5.17 15.77 -7.61
C SER A 216 -5.21 16.91 -6.58
N ARG A 217 -6.21 16.92 -5.68
CA ARG A 217 -6.34 17.86 -4.57
C ARG A 217 -5.46 17.51 -3.36
N LEU A 218 -4.93 16.29 -3.31
CA LEU A 218 -4.06 15.79 -2.25
C LEU A 218 -2.63 16.33 -2.43
N ASN A 219 -2.46 17.63 -2.20
CA ASN A 219 -1.23 18.36 -2.53
C ASN A 219 0.02 17.85 -1.77
N CYS A 220 -0.15 17.11 -0.67
CA CYS A 220 0.95 16.52 0.10
C CYS A 220 1.47 15.20 -0.48
N LEU A 221 0.85 14.64 -1.54
CA LEU A 221 1.26 13.37 -2.11
C LEU A 221 2.67 13.44 -2.70
N THR A 222 3.49 12.51 -2.25
CA THR A 222 4.84 12.23 -2.77
C THR A 222 4.87 10.91 -3.52
N LYS A 223 3.99 9.97 -3.17
CA LYS A 223 3.89 8.64 -3.81
C LYS A 223 2.44 8.31 -4.12
N LEU A 224 2.17 8.01 -5.39
CA LEU A 224 0.85 7.65 -5.88
C LEU A 224 0.95 6.44 -6.81
N ASN A 225 0.24 5.37 -6.45
CA ASN A 225 0.06 4.22 -7.32
C ASN A 225 -1.41 4.11 -7.74
N LEU A 226 -1.62 4.19 -9.06
CA LEU A 226 -2.90 4.10 -9.74
C LEU A 226 -2.87 2.99 -10.80
N SER A 227 -1.90 2.07 -10.75
CA SER A 227 -1.78 0.98 -11.72
C SER A 227 -3.04 0.12 -11.77
N ASP A 228 -3.34 -0.53 -12.89
CA ASP A 228 -4.52 -1.40 -13.05
C ASP A 228 -5.83 -0.67 -12.68
N ASN A 229 -6.04 0.46 -13.36
CA ASN A 229 -7.26 1.28 -13.28
C ASN A 229 -7.66 1.72 -14.70
N GLN A 230 -8.80 2.40 -14.84
CA GLN A 230 -9.40 2.80 -16.13
C GLN A 230 -9.05 4.24 -16.49
N ILE A 231 -7.77 4.62 -16.33
CA ILE A 231 -7.26 5.98 -16.50
C ILE A 231 -6.74 6.18 -17.92
N GLN A 232 -7.11 7.29 -18.54
CA GLN A 232 -6.67 7.71 -19.87
C GLN A 232 -5.82 8.99 -19.81
N ASP A 233 -5.46 9.52 -20.98
CA ASP A 233 -4.67 10.75 -21.13
C ASP A 233 -5.26 11.94 -20.37
N SER A 234 -6.58 12.07 -20.34
CA SER A 234 -7.24 13.19 -19.66
C SER A 234 -7.16 13.09 -18.14
N GLY A 235 -7.17 11.87 -17.59
CA GLY A 235 -6.99 11.65 -16.15
C GLY A 235 -5.62 12.08 -15.67
N VAL A 236 -4.56 11.67 -16.36
CA VAL A 236 -3.19 12.03 -15.97
C VAL A 236 -2.85 13.50 -16.19
N GLU A 237 -3.64 14.24 -16.97
CA GLU A 237 -3.50 15.71 -17.04
C GLU A 237 -3.68 16.37 -15.66
N HIS A 238 -4.64 15.89 -14.86
CA HIS A 238 -4.93 16.45 -13.54
C HIS A 238 -3.75 16.30 -12.56
N LEU A 239 -2.88 15.29 -12.76
CA LEU A 239 -1.72 15.06 -11.90
C LEU A 239 -0.73 16.23 -11.89
N LYS A 240 -0.79 17.15 -12.86
CA LYS A 240 0.00 18.40 -12.88
C LYS A 240 -0.15 19.23 -11.60
N HIS A 241 -1.21 19.04 -10.82
CA HIS A 241 -1.45 19.72 -9.54
C HIS A 241 -0.65 19.13 -8.37
N LEU A 242 -0.20 17.88 -8.46
CA LEU A 242 0.59 17.20 -7.43
C LEU A 242 2.07 17.60 -7.51
N LYS A 243 2.38 18.82 -7.04
CA LYS A 243 3.72 19.43 -7.18
C LYS A 243 4.83 18.70 -6.42
N HIS A 244 4.50 17.90 -5.41
CA HIS A 244 5.46 17.16 -4.60
C HIS A 244 5.60 15.69 -5.00
N LEU A 245 4.99 15.27 -6.12
CA LEU A 245 5.00 13.88 -6.53
C LEU A 245 6.40 13.45 -6.99
N GLU A 246 6.92 12.42 -6.34
CA GLU A 246 8.23 11.80 -6.59
C GLU A 246 8.10 10.41 -7.20
N VAL A 247 7.05 9.67 -6.83
CA VAL A 247 6.78 8.32 -7.34
C VAL A 247 5.38 8.27 -7.92
N LEU A 248 5.30 7.91 -9.21
CA LEU A 248 4.02 7.71 -9.91
C LEU A 248 4.01 6.36 -10.62
N HIS A 249 3.08 5.49 -10.25
CA HIS A 249 2.82 4.25 -10.96
C HIS A 249 1.44 4.27 -11.60
N VAL A 250 1.39 4.11 -12.92
CA VAL A 250 0.17 4.05 -13.73
C VAL A 250 0.29 2.92 -14.76
N ASN A 251 0.88 1.80 -14.34
CA ASN A 251 1.00 0.61 -15.18
C ASN A 251 -0.39 0.05 -15.49
N ASP A 252 -0.55 -0.65 -16.61
CA ASP A 252 -1.80 -1.34 -16.95
C ASP A 252 -3.01 -0.39 -16.93
N CYS A 253 -2.82 0.81 -17.47
CA CYS A 253 -3.87 1.82 -17.68
C CYS A 253 -4.13 1.97 -19.18
N MET A 254 -4.79 3.05 -19.59
CA MET A 254 -5.14 3.35 -20.98
C MET A 254 -4.42 4.63 -21.45
N ILE A 255 -3.20 4.86 -20.97
CA ILE A 255 -2.45 6.09 -21.23
C ILE A 255 -1.74 6.00 -22.58
N GLY A 256 -2.00 7.00 -23.43
CA GLY A 256 -1.36 7.21 -24.71
C GLY A 256 -0.20 8.20 -24.66
N SER A 257 0.23 8.63 -25.84
CA SER A 257 1.38 9.54 -25.98
C SER A 257 1.08 10.96 -25.46
N ILE A 258 -0.18 11.38 -25.43
CA ILE A 258 -0.59 12.69 -24.88
C ILE A 258 -0.50 12.65 -23.35
N GLY A 259 -0.94 11.57 -22.71
CA GLY A 259 -0.82 11.42 -21.26
C GLY A 259 0.63 11.39 -20.80
N VAL A 260 1.52 10.74 -21.56
CA VAL A 260 2.97 10.80 -21.28
C VAL A 260 3.51 12.22 -21.37
N LYS A 261 3.02 13.05 -22.30
CA LYS A 261 3.38 14.47 -22.36
C LYS A 261 2.94 15.20 -21.09
N HIS A 262 1.76 14.91 -20.53
CA HIS A 262 1.33 15.47 -19.25
C HIS A 262 2.23 14.99 -18.09
N ILE A 263 2.54 13.70 -18.02
CA ILE A 263 3.43 13.12 -17.01
C ILE A 263 4.83 13.74 -17.08
N SER A 264 5.33 14.07 -18.28
CA SER A 264 6.64 14.72 -18.45
C SER A 264 6.75 16.10 -17.78
N SER A 265 5.62 16.73 -17.43
CA SER A 265 5.59 17.99 -16.68
C SER A 265 5.83 17.82 -15.16
N LEU A 266 5.79 16.59 -14.66
CA LEU A 266 6.04 16.24 -13.25
C LEU A 266 7.54 16.12 -13.01
N THR A 267 8.24 17.26 -12.96
CA THR A 267 9.71 17.32 -12.94
C THR A 267 10.37 16.78 -11.66
N ASN A 268 9.59 16.56 -10.59
CA ASN A 268 10.06 16.03 -9.32
C ASN A 268 10.06 14.50 -9.27
N LEU A 269 9.54 13.82 -10.30
CA LEU A 269 9.53 12.37 -10.35
C LEU A 269 10.96 11.82 -10.34
N VAL A 270 11.19 10.85 -9.44
CA VAL A 270 12.39 10.02 -9.35
C VAL A 270 12.11 8.58 -9.75
N GLU A 271 10.83 8.19 -9.75
CA GLU A 271 10.39 6.86 -10.15
C GLU A 271 9.06 6.96 -10.91
N VAL A 272 8.99 6.25 -12.04
CA VAL A 272 7.77 6.19 -12.85
C VAL A 272 7.52 4.79 -13.39
N GLY A 273 6.27 4.34 -13.27
CA GLY A 273 5.77 3.09 -13.83
C GLY A 273 4.76 3.36 -14.94
N LEU A 274 5.09 2.92 -16.16
CA LEU A 274 4.31 3.16 -17.38
C LEU A 274 4.06 1.88 -18.18
N ALA A 275 4.38 0.71 -17.61
CA ALA A 275 4.23 -0.57 -18.28
C ALA A 275 2.81 -0.80 -18.78
N ASN A 276 2.66 -1.55 -19.87
CA ASN A 276 1.36 -2.01 -20.39
C ASN A 276 0.35 -0.86 -20.62
N ASN A 277 0.82 0.22 -21.25
CA ASN A 277 0.01 1.34 -21.72
C ASN A 277 0.09 1.47 -23.25
N PHE A 278 -0.65 2.41 -23.84
CA PHE A 278 -0.70 2.67 -25.28
C PHE A 278 0.37 3.69 -25.74
N ILE A 279 1.60 3.58 -25.21
CA ILE A 279 2.69 4.52 -25.47
C ILE A 279 3.39 4.15 -26.78
N THR A 280 3.41 5.07 -27.73
CA THR A 280 4.14 4.91 -29.00
C THR A 280 5.59 5.37 -28.88
N ASP A 281 6.43 5.04 -29.86
CA ASP A 281 7.81 5.57 -29.96
C ASP A 281 7.87 7.10 -29.95
N ALA A 282 6.85 7.76 -30.52
CA ALA A 282 6.73 9.22 -30.46
C ALA A 282 6.43 9.70 -29.05
N GLY A 283 5.57 8.99 -28.32
CA GLY A 283 5.26 9.25 -26.91
C GLY A 283 6.47 9.08 -25.99
N ALA A 284 7.26 8.03 -26.20
CA ALA A 284 8.48 7.77 -25.43
C ALA A 284 9.50 8.92 -25.51
N LYS A 285 9.50 9.70 -26.59
CA LYS A 285 10.37 10.89 -26.70
C LYS A 285 10.04 11.98 -25.68
N TYR A 286 8.80 12.06 -25.19
CA TYR A 286 8.43 13.00 -24.12
C TYR A 286 9.03 12.64 -22.76
N LEU A 287 9.55 11.44 -22.58
CA LEU A 287 10.19 11.02 -21.33
C LEU A 287 11.66 11.49 -21.23
N LYS A 288 12.29 11.89 -22.34
CA LYS A 288 13.68 12.35 -22.37
C LYS A 288 14.01 13.48 -21.38
N PRO A 289 13.13 14.50 -21.16
CA PRO A 289 13.40 15.57 -20.21
C PRO A 289 13.38 15.13 -18.73
N LEU A 290 12.80 13.96 -18.41
CA LEU A 290 12.72 13.42 -17.04
C LEU A 290 14.07 12.82 -16.59
N SER A 291 15.10 13.67 -16.55
CA SER A 291 16.47 13.29 -16.17
C SER A 291 16.64 12.93 -14.69
N ASN A 292 15.64 13.27 -13.84
CA ASN A 292 15.63 12.93 -12.41
C ASN A 292 15.21 11.48 -12.13
N ILE A 293 14.66 10.77 -13.12
CA ILE A 293 14.18 9.39 -12.95
C ILE A 293 15.37 8.46 -12.74
N ARG A 294 15.36 7.78 -11.59
CA ARG A 294 16.35 6.76 -11.22
C ARG A 294 15.80 5.36 -11.48
N ASN A 295 14.49 5.19 -11.34
CA ASN A 295 13.82 3.90 -11.44
C ASN A 295 12.72 3.95 -12.50
N TRP A 296 12.89 3.15 -13.55
CA TRP A 296 11.85 2.89 -14.54
C TRP A 296 11.22 1.54 -14.24
N VAL A 297 9.95 1.53 -13.85
CA VAL A 297 9.17 0.29 -13.77
C VAL A 297 8.56 0.06 -15.15
N LEU A 298 9.37 -0.53 -16.02
CA LEU A 298 8.93 -1.06 -17.31
C LEU A 298 8.70 -2.55 -17.10
N GLY A 299 7.51 -3.05 -17.45
CA GLY A 299 7.03 -4.37 -17.06
C GLY A 299 8.02 -5.51 -17.37
N SER A 300 7.95 -6.57 -16.55
CA SER A 300 8.72 -7.81 -16.70
C SER A 300 8.12 -8.75 -17.75
#